data_AF-A0A0K1UE36-F1
#
_entry.id   AF-A0A0K1UE36-F1
#
_cell.length_a   1.000
_cell.length_b   1.000
_cell.length_c   1.000
_cell.angle_alpha   90.00
_cell.angle_beta   90.00
_cell.angle_gamma   90.00
#
_symmetry.space_group_name_H-M   'P 1'
#
loop_
_entity.id
_entity.type
_entity.pdbx_description
1 polymer ?
#
loop_
_entity_poly.entity_id
_entity_poly.type
_entity_poly.pdbx_seq_one_letter_code
_entity_poly.pdbx_strand_id
1 'polypeptide(L)'
;MVMLDLAKNLFSFSKAKDQKFNHQFQLLTEFVETNSMDTSVRIQVIDEKDAGKADRLGLCRPVGLSSAPTDAIFIVDAKETVMKLLHYLGEAKKNYTLVGKNNPDYLLYTMLPTIEWIENLFDLGRFSPQSVDDGERLFNLYGESLPPLFLAQTG
;
A
#
# COMPACT_ATOMS: atom_id res chain seq x y z
N MET A 1 -10.20 3.56 7.29
CA MET A 1 -10.83 4.75 6.66
C MET A 1 -10.12 6.05 7.08
N VAL A 2 -8.78 6.13 6.91
CA VAL A 2 -7.98 7.33 7.25
C VAL A 2 -7.69 8.18 6.00
N MET A 3 -7.69 7.55 4.83
CA MET A 3 -7.38 8.15 3.53
C MET A 3 -8.48 9.10 3.02
N LEU A 4 -9.75 8.79 3.29
CA LEU A 4 -10.89 9.65 2.93
C LEU A 4 -10.82 11.00 3.67
N ASP A 5 -10.26 11.02 4.88
CA ASP A 5 -10.07 12.24 5.67
C ASP A 5 -8.85 13.04 5.22
N LEU A 6 -7.77 12.37 4.81
CA LEU A 6 -6.57 13.02 4.27
C LEU A 6 -6.85 13.73 2.94
N ALA A 7 -7.58 13.08 2.04
CA ALA A 7 -7.95 13.66 0.75
C ALA A 7 -8.89 14.88 0.92
N LYS A 8 -9.85 14.81 1.86
CA LYS A 8 -10.70 15.97 2.20
C LYS A 8 -9.91 17.15 2.76
N ASN A 9 -8.91 16.89 3.60
CA ASN A 9 -8.09 17.95 4.21
C ASN A 9 -7.05 18.56 3.25
N LEU A 10 -6.54 17.81 2.28
CA LEU A 10 -5.55 18.32 1.33
C LEU A 10 -6.15 19.24 0.25
N PHE A 11 -7.41 19.01 -0.14
CA PHE A 11 -8.01 19.64 -1.31
C PHE A 11 -9.09 20.70 -1.01
N SER A 12 -9.19 21.21 0.23
CA SER A 12 -10.18 22.25 0.55
C SER A 12 -9.81 23.60 -0.07
N PHE A 13 -10.29 23.91 -1.29
CA PHE A 13 -10.25 25.27 -1.86
C PHE A 13 -11.54 25.67 -2.61
N SER A 14 -12.11 26.80 -2.14
CA SER A 14 -13.06 27.76 -2.74
C SER A 14 -14.35 27.26 -3.43
N LYS A 15 -15.48 27.62 -2.78
CA LYS A 15 -16.91 27.32 -3.05
C LYS A 15 -17.45 27.41 -4.49
N ALA A 16 -16.67 27.91 -5.45
CA ALA A 16 -17.07 28.06 -6.85
C ALA A 16 -16.54 26.94 -7.77
N LYS A 17 -15.54 26.15 -7.33
CA LYS A 17 -14.99 25.00 -8.07
C LYS A 17 -15.59 23.64 -7.65
N ASP A 18 -16.54 23.67 -6.73
CA ASP A 18 -17.05 22.51 -5.99
C ASP A 18 -17.63 21.40 -6.87
N GLN A 19 -18.42 21.68 -7.91
CA GLN A 19 -19.11 20.60 -8.63
C GLN A 19 -18.19 19.73 -9.50
N LYS A 20 -17.29 20.34 -10.28
CA LYS A 20 -16.37 19.59 -11.16
C LYS A 20 -15.28 18.88 -10.35
N PHE A 21 -14.83 19.54 -9.27
CA PHE A 21 -13.92 18.93 -8.31
C PHE A 21 -14.58 17.75 -7.57
N ASN A 22 -15.80 17.92 -7.05
CA ASN A 22 -16.51 16.83 -6.36
C ASN A 22 -16.74 15.63 -7.28
N HIS A 23 -17.08 15.85 -8.56
CA HIS A 23 -17.21 14.77 -9.52
C HIS A 23 -15.85 14.08 -9.80
N GLN A 24 -14.77 14.83 -10.00
CA GLN A 24 -13.44 14.25 -10.19
C GLN A 24 -12.93 13.53 -8.93
N PHE A 25 -13.25 14.05 -7.75
CA PHE A 25 -12.90 13.48 -6.46
C PHE A 25 -13.69 12.19 -6.20
N GLN A 26 -14.98 12.16 -6.52
CA GLN A 26 -15.81 10.95 -6.47
C GLN A 26 -15.25 9.88 -7.41
N LEU A 27 -14.99 10.21 -8.67
CA LEU A 27 -14.38 9.27 -9.62
C LEU A 27 -13.03 8.75 -9.14
N LEU A 28 -12.23 9.59 -8.48
CA LEU A 28 -10.93 9.20 -7.97
C LEU A 28 -11.04 8.32 -6.72
N THR A 29 -12.01 8.61 -5.86
CA THR A 29 -12.33 7.76 -4.71
C THR A 29 -12.81 6.39 -5.19
N GLU A 30 -13.75 6.36 -6.15
CA GLU A 30 -14.21 5.13 -6.78
C GLU A 30 -13.07 4.37 -7.47
N PHE A 31 -12.14 5.05 -8.14
CA PHE A 31 -10.96 4.42 -8.73
C PHE A 31 -10.07 3.78 -7.67
N VAL A 32 -9.77 4.50 -6.60
CA VAL A 32 -8.91 4.04 -5.50
C VAL A 32 -9.56 2.84 -4.81
N GLU A 33 -10.83 2.95 -4.43
CA GLU A 33 -11.62 1.87 -3.84
C GLU A 33 -11.70 0.64 -4.77
N THR A 34 -12.02 0.85 -6.05
CA THR A 34 -12.13 -0.25 -7.03
C THR A 34 -10.78 -0.94 -7.22
N ASN A 35 -9.70 -0.17 -7.35
CA ASN A 35 -8.37 -0.72 -7.56
C ASN A 35 -7.85 -1.46 -6.30
N SER A 36 -8.08 -0.88 -5.13
CA SER A 36 -7.77 -1.52 -3.86
C SER A 36 -8.56 -2.81 -3.67
N MET A 37 -9.85 -2.81 -3.98
CA MET A 37 -10.72 -3.98 -3.89
C MET A 37 -10.32 -5.07 -4.90
N ASP A 38 -10.09 -4.71 -6.16
CA ASP A 38 -9.65 -5.64 -7.22
C ASP A 38 -8.29 -6.25 -6.86
N THR A 39 -7.36 -5.43 -6.38
CA THR A 39 -6.05 -5.88 -5.89
C THR A 39 -6.20 -6.80 -4.68
N SER A 40 -7.05 -6.45 -3.70
CA SER A 40 -7.26 -7.24 -2.48
C SER A 40 -7.90 -8.61 -2.77
N VAL A 41 -8.79 -8.70 -3.75
CA VAL A 41 -9.40 -9.97 -4.18
C VAL A 41 -8.37 -10.89 -4.86
N ARG A 42 -7.40 -10.28 -5.56
CA ARG A 42 -6.32 -11.00 -6.24
C ARG A 42 -5.18 -11.40 -5.32
N ILE A 43 -5.01 -10.74 -4.17
CA ILE A 43 -3.93 -11.05 -3.24
C ILE A 43 -4.17 -12.38 -2.52
N GLN A 44 -3.17 -13.26 -2.61
CA GLN A 44 -3.09 -14.50 -1.83
C GLN A 44 -1.83 -14.45 -0.97
N VAL A 45 -2.01 -14.53 0.35
CA VAL A 45 -0.88 -14.66 1.29
C VAL A 45 -0.48 -16.14 1.35
N ILE A 46 0.80 -16.41 1.15
CA ILE A 46 1.36 -17.77 1.13
C ILE A 46 2.55 -17.88 2.07
N ASP A 47 2.80 -19.08 2.59
CA ASP A 47 3.94 -19.36 3.44
C ASP A 47 5.27 -19.22 2.67
N GLU A 48 6.34 -18.88 3.39
CA GLU A 48 7.71 -18.80 2.84
C GLU A 48 8.15 -20.09 2.13
N LYS A 49 7.64 -21.25 2.56
CA LYS A 49 7.99 -22.56 1.99
C LYS A 49 7.43 -22.76 0.58
N ASP A 50 6.33 -22.09 0.27
CA ASP A 50 5.63 -22.16 -1.00
C ASP A 50 5.96 -20.95 -1.91
N ALA A 51 6.73 -20.00 -1.37
CA ALA A 51 7.13 -18.77 -2.05
C ALA A 51 8.38 -18.97 -2.93
N GLY A 52 8.29 -18.47 -4.17
CA GLY A 52 9.47 -18.27 -5.02
C GLY A 52 10.26 -17.01 -4.62
N LYS A 53 11.10 -16.50 -5.54
CA LYS A 53 11.86 -15.27 -5.30
C LYS A 53 10.90 -14.08 -5.14
N ALA A 54 10.83 -13.55 -3.92
CA ALA A 54 10.00 -12.40 -3.58
C ALA A 54 10.68 -11.06 -3.92
N ASP A 55 9.90 -10.05 -4.26
CA ASP A 55 10.35 -8.72 -4.64
C ASP A 55 10.54 -7.78 -3.42
N ARG A 56 10.63 -6.47 -3.69
CA ARG A 56 10.88 -5.44 -2.68
C ARG A 56 9.75 -5.30 -1.66
N LEU A 57 8.51 -5.67 -1.98
CA LEU A 57 7.36 -5.65 -1.07
C LEU A 57 6.97 -7.05 -0.59
N GLY A 58 7.71 -8.09 -0.97
CA GLY A 58 7.36 -9.47 -0.65
C GLY A 58 6.39 -10.10 -1.66
N LEU A 59 6.18 -9.47 -2.82
CA LEU A 59 5.41 -10.08 -3.91
C LEU A 59 6.24 -11.17 -4.57
N CYS A 60 5.67 -12.35 -4.78
CA CYS A 60 6.37 -13.47 -5.37
C CYS A 60 5.54 -14.13 -6.47
N ARG A 61 6.19 -14.99 -7.25
CA ARG A 61 5.50 -16.02 -8.02
C ARG A 61 5.57 -17.33 -7.22
N PRO A 62 4.46 -18.02 -7.00
CA PRO A 62 4.46 -19.28 -6.27
C PRO A 62 5.23 -20.33 -7.08
N VAL A 63 6.00 -21.17 -6.41
CA VAL A 63 6.70 -22.29 -7.04
C VAL A 63 5.82 -23.52 -6.88
N GLY A 64 5.38 -24.12 -8.00
CA GLY A 64 4.64 -25.40 -7.98
C GLY A 64 3.11 -25.30 -7.92
N LEU A 65 2.51 -24.10 -7.82
CA LEU A 65 1.07 -23.93 -8.01
C LEU A 65 0.72 -23.84 -9.50
N SER A 66 0.53 -24.99 -10.17
CA SER A 66 0.12 -25.04 -11.58
C SER A 66 -1.33 -24.62 -11.84
N SER A 67 -2.11 -24.33 -10.78
CA SER A 67 -3.54 -23.98 -10.85
C SER A 67 -3.86 -22.59 -10.31
N ALA A 68 -2.86 -21.76 -10.02
CA ALA A 68 -3.08 -20.38 -9.60
C ALA A 68 -3.72 -19.57 -10.75
N PRO A 69 -4.73 -18.72 -10.48
CA PRO A 69 -5.23 -17.76 -11.46
C PRO A 69 -4.06 -16.90 -11.97
N THR A 70 -3.96 -16.68 -13.27
CA THR A 70 -2.90 -15.87 -13.92
C THR A 70 -2.78 -14.45 -13.32
N ASP A 71 -3.86 -13.98 -12.71
CA ASP A 71 -4.02 -12.63 -12.16
C ASP A 71 -3.83 -12.54 -10.64
N ALA A 72 -3.49 -13.65 -9.96
CA ALA A 72 -3.30 -13.65 -8.51
C ALA A 72 -1.95 -13.03 -8.12
N ILE A 73 -1.97 -12.15 -7.13
CA ILE A 73 -0.80 -11.48 -6.55
C ILE A 73 -0.41 -12.25 -5.29
N PHE A 74 0.78 -12.85 -5.25
CA PHE A 74 1.17 -13.65 -4.09
C PHE A 74 2.07 -12.84 -3.15
N ILE A 75 1.71 -12.80 -1.88
CA ILE A 75 2.46 -12.13 -0.82
C ILE A 75 2.98 -13.18 0.15
N VAL A 76 4.26 -13.06 0.52
CA VAL A 76 4.87 -13.99 1.46
C VAL A 76 4.53 -13.61 2.90
N ASP A 77 3.94 -14.54 3.66
CA ASP A 77 3.77 -14.42 5.11
C ASP A 77 5.13 -14.55 5.80
N ALA A 78 5.81 -13.42 5.95
CA ALA A 78 7.13 -13.32 6.53
C ALA A 78 7.27 -12.01 7.32
N LYS A 79 8.04 -12.06 8.41
CA LYS A 79 8.38 -10.89 9.22
C LYS A 79 9.08 -9.79 8.40
N GLU A 80 9.91 -10.15 7.41
CA GLU A 80 10.57 -9.20 6.51
C GLU A 80 9.54 -8.51 5.59
N THR A 81 8.53 -9.24 5.12
CA THR A 81 7.43 -8.68 4.34
C THR A 81 6.64 -7.67 5.18
N VAL A 82 6.22 -8.07 6.38
CA VAL A 82 5.52 -7.17 7.32
C VAL A 82 6.35 -5.92 7.58
N MET A 83 7.64 -6.06 7.90
CA MET A 83 8.54 -4.91 8.13
C MET A 83 8.60 -3.96 6.91
N LYS A 84 8.69 -4.50 5.69
CA LYS A 84 8.70 -3.70 4.45
C LYS A 84 7.39 -2.93 4.25
N LEU A 85 6.26 -3.56 4.56
CA LEU A 85 4.94 -2.92 4.44
C LEU A 85 4.77 -1.81 5.50
N LEU A 86 5.17 -2.07 6.74
CA LEU A 86 5.21 -1.05 7.81
C LEU A 86 6.12 0.13 7.44
N HIS A 87 7.29 -0.15 6.85
CA HIS A 87 8.19 0.88 6.32
C HIS A 87 7.54 1.72 5.23
N TYR A 88 6.82 1.09 4.30
CA TYR A 88 6.08 1.81 3.26
C TYR A 88 5.04 2.77 3.87
N LEU A 89 4.21 2.29 4.81
CA LEU A 89 3.22 3.11 5.49
C LEU A 89 3.86 4.27 6.25
N GLY A 90 4.95 4.00 6.98
CA GLY A 90 5.69 5.02 7.73
C GLY A 90 6.26 6.12 6.84
N GLU A 91 6.92 5.73 5.74
CA GLU A 91 7.47 6.69 4.78
C GLU A 91 6.38 7.47 4.06
N ALA A 92 5.25 6.82 3.73
CA ALA A 92 4.16 7.49 3.04
C ALA A 92 3.53 8.56 3.94
N LYS A 93 3.32 8.25 5.22
CA LYS A 93 2.82 9.20 6.22
C LYS A 93 3.73 10.42 6.40
N LYS A 94 5.05 10.27 6.25
CA LYS A 94 5.99 11.40 6.33
C LYS A 94 5.99 12.25 5.05
N ASN A 95 5.83 11.62 3.89
CA ASN A 95 6.14 12.24 2.60
C ASN A 95 4.91 12.62 1.75
N TYR A 96 3.70 12.15 2.07
CA TYR A 96 2.52 12.32 1.20
C TYR A 96 2.25 13.77 0.79
N THR A 97 2.49 14.75 1.67
CA THR A 97 2.27 16.16 1.34
C THR A 97 3.29 16.67 0.32
N LEU A 98 4.56 16.30 0.48
CA LEU A 98 5.62 16.70 -0.44
C LEU A 98 5.48 16.00 -1.79
N VAL A 99 5.17 14.71 -1.78
CA VAL A 99 4.85 13.94 -2.99
C VAL A 99 3.62 14.52 -3.69
N GLY A 100 2.55 14.85 -2.97
CA GLY A 100 1.36 15.46 -3.57
C GLY A 100 1.64 16.81 -4.24
N LYS A 101 2.58 17.58 -3.70
CA LYS A 101 2.98 18.87 -4.29
C LYS A 101 3.81 18.69 -5.56
N ASN A 102 4.73 17.72 -5.58
CA ASN A 102 5.71 17.57 -6.66
C ASN A 102 5.26 16.58 -7.74
N ASN A 103 4.53 15.53 -7.35
CA ASN A 103 4.02 14.48 -8.22
C ASN A 103 2.62 14.02 -7.76
N PRO A 104 1.58 14.84 -8.00
CA PRO A 104 0.20 14.53 -7.59
C PRO A 104 -0.33 13.24 -8.23
N ASP A 105 0.05 12.94 -9.47
CA ASP A 105 -0.39 11.71 -10.14
C ASP A 105 0.17 10.46 -9.44
N TYR A 106 1.44 10.47 -9.03
CA TYR A 106 2.00 9.37 -8.25
C TYR A 106 1.31 9.22 -6.90
N LEU A 107 1.02 10.34 -6.21
CA LEU A 107 0.26 10.30 -4.96
C LEU A 107 -1.08 9.58 -5.21
N LEU A 108 -1.86 10.05 -6.18
CA LEU A 108 -3.24 9.64 -6.38
C LEU A 108 -3.38 8.24 -6.97
N TYR A 109 -2.55 7.88 -7.96
CA TYR A 109 -2.71 6.65 -8.73
C TYR A 109 -1.76 5.53 -8.30
N THR A 110 -0.81 5.79 -7.41
CA THR A 110 0.15 4.77 -6.95
C THR A 110 0.22 4.71 -5.44
N MET A 111 0.63 5.81 -4.78
CA MET A 111 0.87 5.80 -3.34
C MET A 111 -0.42 5.52 -2.56
N LEU A 112 -1.50 6.24 -2.85
CA LEU A 112 -2.78 6.06 -2.17
C LEU A 112 -3.34 4.63 -2.36
N PRO A 113 -3.55 4.11 -3.59
CA PRO A 113 -3.97 2.72 -3.75
C PRO A 113 -3.05 1.74 -3.01
N THR A 114 -1.74 1.99 -3.00
CA THR A 114 -0.77 1.12 -2.32
C THR A 114 -0.95 1.09 -0.81
N ILE A 115 -1.12 2.26 -0.19
CA ILE A 115 -1.41 2.37 1.25
C ILE A 115 -2.69 1.59 1.57
N GLU A 116 -3.75 1.78 0.78
CA GLU A 116 -5.06 1.22 1.10
C GLU A 116 -5.07 -0.30 1.09
N TRP A 117 -4.45 -0.94 0.09
CA TRP A 117 -4.40 -2.41 0.09
C TRP A 117 -3.50 -2.95 1.20
N ILE A 118 -2.43 -2.24 1.58
CA ILE A 118 -1.57 -2.64 2.71
C ILE A 118 -2.36 -2.57 4.02
N GLU A 119 -3.06 -1.47 4.28
CA GLU A 119 -3.94 -1.33 5.45
C GLU A 119 -4.99 -2.44 5.47
N ASN A 120 -5.63 -2.73 4.34
CA ASN A 120 -6.60 -3.82 4.22
C ASN A 120 -6.01 -5.20 4.54
N LEU A 121 -4.75 -5.48 4.19
CA LEU A 121 -4.13 -6.76 4.54
C LEU A 121 -3.97 -6.96 6.05
N PHE A 122 -3.60 -5.90 6.76
CA PHE A 122 -3.48 -5.93 8.22
C PHE A 122 -4.86 -5.99 8.88
N ASP A 123 -5.82 -5.17 8.44
CA ASP A 123 -7.17 -5.12 9.00
C ASP A 123 -7.94 -6.45 8.80
N LEU A 124 -7.73 -7.13 7.66
CA LEU A 124 -8.33 -8.43 7.38
C LEU A 124 -7.60 -9.61 8.04
N GLY A 125 -6.52 -9.36 8.80
CA GLY A 125 -5.75 -10.40 9.48
C GLY A 125 -5.16 -11.43 8.52
N ARG A 126 -4.68 -10.99 7.35
CA ARG A 126 -4.17 -11.90 6.30
C ARG A 126 -2.79 -12.48 6.61
N PHE A 127 -2.03 -11.85 7.50
CA PHE A 127 -0.75 -12.35 8.00
C PHE A 127 -0.95 -13.14 9.29
N SER A 128 -0.11 -14.15 9.52
CA SER A 128 -0.08 -14.83 10.81
C SER A 128 0.31 -13.87 11.94
N PRO A 129 -0.24 -14.03 13.16
CA PRO A 129 0.10 -13.19 14.29
C PRO A 129 1.60 -13.16 14.60
N GLN A 130 2.28 -14.29 14.37
CA GLN A 130 3.73 -14.40 14.59
C GLN A 130 4.52 -13.52 13.62
N SER A 131 4.20 -13.55 12.32
CA SER A 131 4.85 -12.67 11.33
C SER A 131 4.61 -11.20 11.61
N VAL A 132 3.41 -10.86 12.10
CA VAL A 132 3.08 -9.49 12.51
C VAL A 132 3.95 -9.06 13.69
N ASP A 133 3.94 -9.82 14.79
CA ASP A 133 4.72 -9.50 15.99
C ASP A 133 6.22 -9.40 15.71
N ASP A 134 6.77 -10.36 14.97
CA ASP A 134 8.19 -10.39 14.62
C ASP A 134 8.54 -9.27 13.62
N GLY A 135 7.66 -8.96 12.68
CA GLY A 135 7.82 -7.88 11.71
C GLY A 135 7.78 -6.50 12.35
N GLU A 136 6.87 -6.28 13.30
CA GLU A 136 6.82 -5.05 14.11
C GLU A 136 8.09 -4.87 14.94
N ARG A 137 8.59 -5.95 15.58
CA ARG A 137 9.87 -5.91 16.29
C ARG A 137 11.01 -5.54 15.35
N LEU A 138 11.11 -6.17 14.18
CA LEU A 138 12.12 -5.83 13.19
C LEU A 138 12.02 -4.37 12.74
N PHE A 139 10.80 -3.88 12.50
CA PHE A 139 10.58 -2.48 12.13
C PHE A 139 11.01 -1.52 13.24
N ASN A 140 10.74 -1.84 14.51
CA ASN A 140 11.20 -1.03 15.64
C ASN A 140 12.73 -1.05 15.80
N LEU A 141 13.39 -2.17 15.48
CA LEU A 141 14.85 -2.27 15.55
C LEU A 141 15.57 -1.55 14.41
N TYR A 142 15.04 -1.67 13.19
CA TYR A 142 15.76 -1.28 11.97
C TYR A 142 15.09 -0.15 11.17
N GLY A 143 13.87 0.24 11.50
CA GLY A 143 13.04 1.15 10.72
C GLY A 143 13.71 2.50 10.42
N GLU A 144 14.47 3.04 11.37
CA GLU A 144 15.21 4.29 11.17
C GLU A 144 16.39 4.16 10.20
N SER A 145 16.94 2.96 10.03
CA SER A 145 18.06 2.66 9.14
C SER A 145 17.62 2.27 7.73
N LEU A 146 16.32 2.10 7.50
CA LEU A 146 15.80 1.70 6.20
C LEU A 146 15.90 2.85 5.19
N PRO A 147 16.18 2.56 3.91
CA PRO A 147 16.35 3.59 2.90
C PRO A 147 15.01 4.30 2.63
N PRO A 148 15.05 5.61 2.36
CA PRO A 148 13.86 6.38 2.00
C PRO A 148 13.28 5.87 0.67
N LEU A 149 11.95 5.80 0.59
CA LEU A 149 11.27 5.18 -0.56
C LEU A 149 10.86 6.17 -1.65
N PHE A 150 10.61 7.43 -1.29
CA PHE A 150 9.96 8.40 -2.16
C PHE A 150 10.88 9.53 -2.65
N LEU A 151 12.20 9.38 -2.53
CA LEU A 151 13.16 10.41 -2.94
C LEU A 151 12.97 10.88 -4.38
N ALA A 152 12.64 9.97 -5.29
CA ALA A 152 12.42 10.27 -6.71
C ALA A 152 11.12 11.03 -6.98
N GLN A 153 10.20 11.08 -6.02
CA GLN A 153 8.90 11.75 -6.11
C GLN A 153 8.85 13.04 -5.28
N THR A 154 9.87 13.27 -4.44
CA THR A 154 10.02 14.47 -3.61
C THR A 154 11.07 15.45 -4.13
N GLY A 155 11.88 15.06 -5.11
CA GLY A 155 12.94 15.88 -5.73
C GLY A 155 12.49 16.71 -6.92
#